data_AF-A0A7J3ADP5-F1
#
_entry.id   AF-A0A7J3ADP5-F1
#
_cell.length_a   1.000
_cell.length_b   1.000
_cell.length_c   1.000
_cell.angle_alpha   90.00
_cell.angle_beta   90.00
_cell.angle_gamma   90.00
#
_symmetry.space_group_name_H-M   'P 1'
#
loop_
_entity.id
_entity.type
_entity.pdbx_description
1 polymer ?
#
loop_
_entity_poly.entity_id
_entity_poly.type
_entity_poly.pdbx_seq_one_letter_code
_entity_poly.pdbx_strand_id
1 'polypeptide(L)'
;AETGCVEFLNQTYYHSVSSLYPDKSEFIEQVKLHQQTMQSLLGCVPVFFENTELLYNNAIAHVIEALGYKGIFMEGVEKVLGEKSPNYVYAAKDCKNLRVLMRNYKLTDDIGFRFSARWWSEWPLTADKYAQWLANTQGYCINIFPDYETFGEHHWPETGIHSFLRHLPEEILKWEHLNMATPTEVVSKYLPVGEIDVPEAKGTVSWADLERDSSGWLGNAMQWAYYTSLRRLEPLVKEAEDEELLRLWRYFQTSDHLYYMYTAGGAPGEVHSYFSPFQSPMDAFVAAHTLIFDFENRLRLATLTANEPFLFYTNVGEENYTGVMAWTLKGFIKALETVDVKAVEFHNMRGDFSSWVQYSLQDNGLAEQLKAISVSKLRGEKLRKALISVVQKRFRNLSQQVQDAVKLF
;
A
#
# COMPACT_ATOMS: atom_id res chain seq x y z
N ALA A 1 14.22 -1.51 22.44
CA ALA A 1 13.08 -0.67 22.88
C ALA A 1 13.09 -0.40 24.38
N GLU A 2 13.19 -1.42 25.24
CA GLU A 2 13.18 -1.23 26.71
C GLU A 2 14.28 -0.29 27.24
N THR A 3 15.43 -0.22 26.55
CA THR A 3 16.53 0.69 26.89
C THR A 3 16.26 2.15 26.50
N GLY A 4 15.19 2.43 25.74
CA GLY A 4 14.91 3.74 25.16
C GLY A 4 15.77 4.12 23.94
N CYS A 5 16.78 3.33 23.58
CA CYS A 5 17.72 3.67 22.50
C CYS A 5 17.25 3.29 21.08
N VAL A 6 16.03 2.74 20.93
CA VAL A 6 15.48 2.28 19.65
C VAL A 6 14.01 2.65 19.57
N GLU A 7 13.62 3.23 18.44
CA GLU A 7 12.24 3.51 18.09
C GLU A 7 11.81 2.59 16.95
N PHE A 8 10.64 1.95 17.09
CA PHE A 8 10.04 1.18 16.02
C PHE A 8 9.15 2.08 15.15
N LEU A 9 9.25 1.92 13.83
CA LEU A 9 8.49 2.67 12.84
C LEU A 9 7.29 1.85 12.37
N ASN A 10 6.23 2.51 11.89
CA ASN A 10 5.13 1.84 11.21
C ASN A 10 5.26 1.97 9.70
N GLN A 11 4.80 0.96 8.98
CA GLN A 11 4.73 0.91 7.52
C GLN A 11 3.42 0.25 7.07
N THR A 12 3.24 -0.02 5.78
CA THR A 12 2.10 -0.85 5.35
C THR A 12 2.34 -2.31 5.72
N TYR A 13 1.31 -3.03 6.16
CA TYR A 13 1.46 -4.39 6.68
C TYR A 13 2.03 -5.41 5.68
N TYR A 14 1.68 -5.28 4.40
CA TYR A 14 2.11 -6.21 3.35
C TYR A 14 3.27 -5.64 2.52
N HIS A 15 3.94 -4.59 2.99
CA HIS A 15 4.91 -3.84 2.20
C HIS A 15 4.36 -3.49 0.81
N SER A 16 3.10 -3.02 0.78
CA SER A 16 2.37 -2.77 -0.47
C SER A 16 2.52 -1.33 -0.94
N VAL A 17 2.33 -1.13 -2.24
CA VAL A 17 2.22 0.21 -2.84
C VAL A 17 0.80 0.79 -2.77
N SER A 18 -0.03 0.33 -1.82
CA SER A 18 -1.42 0.77 -1.65
C SER A 18 -1.56 2.29 -1.40
N SER A 19 -0.51 2.95 -0.91
CA SER A 19 -0.46 4.40 -0.77
C SER A 19 -0.60 5.15 -2.11
N LEU A 20 -0.32 4.49 -3.24
CA LEU A 20 -0.47 5.03 -4.60
C LEU A 20 -1.91 4.89 -5.14
N TYR A 21 -2.79 4.19 -4.43
CA TYR A 21 -4.16 3.97 -4.91
C TYR A 21 -4.94 5.29 -4.88
N PRO A 22 -5.81 5.57 -5.87
CA PRO A 22 -6.65 6.77 -5.84
C PRO A 22 -7.54 6.85 -4.59
N ASP A 23 -8.12 5.70 -4.18
CA ASP A 23 -8.78 5.58 -2.89
C ASP A 23 -7.81 5.07 -1.84
N LYS A 24 -7.77 5.73 -0.68
CA LYS A 24 -6.78 5.46 0.38
C LYS A 24 -7.32 4.50 1.45
N SER A 25 -8.51 3.92 1.28
CA SER A 25 -9.12 3.05 2.28
C SER A 25 -8.26 1.82 2.60
N GLU A 26 -7.80 1.09 1.58
CA GLU A 26 -6.93 -0.06 1.75
C GLU A 26 -5.57 0.31 2.36
N PHE A 27 -4.99 1.45 1.95
CA PHE A 27 -3.76 1.96 2.55
C PHE A 27 -3.94 2.20 4.06
N ILE A 28 -5.02 2.87 4.46
CA ILE A 28 -5.35 3.13 5.87
C ILE A 28 -5.54 1.82 6.64
N GLU A 29 -6.23 0.83 6.05
CA GLU A 29 -6.41 -0.49 6.67
C GLU A 29 -5.07 -1.18 6.91
N GLN A 30 -4.16 -1.19 5.93
CA GLN A 30 -2.84 -1.80 6.09
C GLN A 30 -1.94 -1.08 7.09
N VAL A 31 -1.99 0.26 7.15
CA VAL A 31 -1.27 1.04 8.17
C VAL A 31 -1.74 0.65 9.57
N LYS A 32 -3.06 0.48 9.76
CA LYS A 32 -3.65 0.06 11.05
C LYS A 32 -3.30 -1.39 11.40
N LEU A 33 -3.29 -2.29 10.42
CA LEU A 33 -2.90 -3.70 10.62
C LEU A 33 -1.46 -3.82 11.12
N HIS A 34 -0.52 -3.06 10.53
CA HIS A 34 0.86 -3.02 11.01
C HIS A 34 0.97 -2.45 12.41
N GLN A 35 0.29 -1.34 12.69
CA GLN A 35 0.27 -0.75 14.04
C GLN A 35 -0.28 -1.73 15.08
N GLN A 36 -1.36 -2.44 14.77
CA GLN A 36 -1.94 -3.46 15.66
C GLN A 36 -0.98 -4.62 15.91
N THR A 37 -0.25 -5.05 14.88
CA THR A 37 0.72 -6.15 14.99
C THR A 37 1.94 -5.75 15.79
N MET A 38 2.45 -4.52 15.60
CA MET A 38 3.52 -3.98 16.43
C MET A 38 3.11 -3.89 17.91
N GLN A 39 1.86 -3.48 18.18
CA GLN A 39 1.34 -3.44 19.54
C GLN A 39 1.18 -4.84 20.14
N SER A 40 0.71 -5.82 19.36
CA SER A 40 0.45 -7.18 19.87
C SER A 40 1.74 -7.97 20.10
N LEU A 41 2.74 -7.82 19.22
CA LEU A 41 4.00 -8.56 19.30
C LEU A 41 5.04 -7.86 20.18
N LEU A 42 5.13 -6.53 20.13
CA LEU A 42 6.21 -5.75 20.74
C LEU A 42 5.73 -4.79 21.83
N GLY A 43 4.41 -4.70 22.07
CA GLY A 43 3.85 -3.76 23.05
C GLY A 43 4.01 -2.28 22.67
N CYS A 44 4.36 -1.99 21.41
CA CYS A 44 4.69 -0.65 20.94
C CYS A 44 3.61 -0.11 20.00
N VAL A 45 3.20 1.14 20.20
CA VAL A 45 2.43 1.92 19.22
C VAL A 45 3.41 2.88 18.52
N PRO A 46 3.82 2.61 17.27
CA PRO A 46 4.69 3.52 16.55
C PRO A 46 4.01 4.87 16.33
N VAL A 47 4.81 5.95 16.40
CA VAL A 47 4.35 7.34 16.19
C VAL A 47 5.01 8.01 14.99
N PHE A 48 5.95 7.32 14.35
CA PHE A 48 6.61 7.74 13.13
C PHE A 48 6.34 6.72 12.02
N PHE A 49 6.18 7.23 10.79
CA PHE A 49 5.83 6.42 9.64
C PHE A 49 6.98 6.34 8.65
N GLU A 50 7.24 5.13 8.16
CA GLU A 50 8.09 4.85 7.04
C GLU A 50 7.19 4.16 6.03
N ASN A 51 6.82 4.87 4.97
CA ASN A 51 5.96 4.26 3.96
C ASN A 51 6.79 3.30 3.12
N THR A 52 6.16 2.22 2.65
CA THR A 52 6.73 1.28 1.68
C THR A 52 7.61 2.02 0.68
N GLU A 53 8.89 1.67 0.63
CA GLU A 53 9.84 2.20 -0.35
C GLU A 53 10.02 3.72 -0.29
N LEU A 54 9.88 4.31 0.89
CA LEU A 54 9.88 5.76 1.13
C LEU A 54 8.94 6.54 0.18
N LEU A 55 7.84 5.90 -0.24
CA LEU A 55 6.86 6.52 -1.14
C LEU A 55 6.21 7.73 -0.48
N TYR A 56 6.47 8.92 -1.01
CA TYR A 56 6.00 10.19 -0.45
C TYR A 56 5.40 11.13 -1.49
N ASN A 57 4.20 11.63 -1.19
CA ASN A 57 3.60 12.81 -1.78
C ASN A 57 2.66 13.48 -0.75
N ASN A 58 2.13 14.67 -1.04
CA ASN A 58 1.29 15.41 -0.10
C ASN A 58 0.01 14.64 0.30
N ALA A 59 -0.59 13.87 -0.61
CA ALA A 59 -1.79 13.10 -0.32
C ALA A 59 -1.51 11.96 0.69
N ILE A 60 -0.37 11.29 0.56
CA ILE A 60 0.10 10.30 1.54
C ILE A 60 0.33 10.98 2.89
N ALA A 61 1.01 12.14 2.90
CA ALA A 61 1.26 12.89 4.12
C ALA A 61 -0.05 13.28 4.85
N HIS A 62 -1.08 13.73 4.13
CA HIS A 62 -2.39 14.06 4.74
C HIS A 62 -3.05 12.86 5.42
N VAL A 63 -3.01 11.68 4.77
CA VAL A 63 -3.55 10.45 5.37
C VAL A 63 -2.78 10.09 6.64
N ILE A 64 -1.44 10.16 6.60
CA ILE A 64 -0.59 9.82 7.74
C ILE A 64 -0.77 10.80 8.89
N GLU A 65 -0.94 12.10 8.63
CA GLU A 65 -1.33 13.06 9.67
C GLU A 65 -2.71 12.73 10.27
N ALA A 66 -3.70 12.41 9.44
CA ALA A 66 -5.04 12.08 9.90
C ALA A 66 -5.08 10.81 10.78
N LEU A 67 -4.10 9.91 10.62
CA LEU A 67 -3.92 8.74 11.47
C LEU A 67 -3.15 9.03 12.77
N GLY A 68 -2.70 10.26 12.99
CA GLY A 68 -2.10 10.73 14.25
C GLY A 68 -0.58 10.55 14.35
N TYR A 69 0.11 10.28 13.24
CA TYR A 69 1.56 10.19 13.23
C TYR A 69 2.22 11.56 13.42
N LYS A 70 3.36 11.59 14.11
CA LYS A 70 4.15 12.81 14.36
C LYS A 70 5.06 13.17 13.19
N GLY A 71 5.50 12.17 12.44
CA GLY A 71 6.31 12.39 11.26
C GLY A 71 6.39 11.21 10.33
N ILE A 72 6.96 11.47 9.16
CA ILE A 72 7.14 10.53 8.06
C ILE A 72 8.55 10.68 7.47
N PHE A 73 9.14 9.56 7.04
CA PHE A 73 10.37 9.55 6.25
C PHE A 73 10.08 9.67 4.75
N MET A 74 10.96 10.36 4.03
CA MET A 74 11.02 10.34 2.57
C MET A 74 12.47 10.39 2.07
N GLU A 75 12.68 10.21 0.77
CA GLU A 75 14.01 10.37 0.17
C GLU A 75 14.43 11.84 0.05
N GLY A 76 15.69 12.12 0.37
CA GLY A 76 16.32 13.44 0.28
C GLY A 76 16.78 13.79 -1.13
N VAL A 77 15.86 13.85 -2.09
CA VAL A 77 16.18 14.07 -3.51
C VAL A 77 16.26 15.57 -3.88
N GLU A 78 17.26 15.94 -4.67
CA GLU A 78 17.54 17.32 -5.10
C GLU A 78 16.34 17.98 -5.81
N LYS A 79 15.57 17.23 -6.61
CA LYS A 79 14.41 17.76 -7.34
C LYS A 79 13.31 18.32 -6.43
N VAL A 80 13.24 17.86 -5.18
CA VAL A 80 12.31 18.34 -4.15
C VAL A 80 12.98 19.35 -3.22
N LEU A 81 14.24 19.11 -2.88
CA LEU A 81 14.97 19.95 -1.94
C LEU A 81 15.38 21.31 -2.55
N GLY A 82 15.76 21.37 -3.82
CA GLY A 82 16.37 22.57 -4.39
C GLY A 82 17.64 22.95 -3.61
N GLU A 83 17.64 24.13 -2.97
CA GLU A 83 18.74 24.62 -2.12
C GLU A 83 18.66 24.10 -0.67
N LYS A 84 17.59 23.38 -0.31
CA LYS A 84 17.41 22.79 1.02
C LYS A 84 18.35 21.59 1.21
N SER A 85 18.53 21.17 2.46
CA SER A 85 19.31 19.99 2.83
C SER A 85 18.43 18.92 3.47
N PRO A 86 18.67 17.61 3.22
CA PRO A 86 17.92 16.53 3.87
C PRO A 86 18.18 16.43 5.38
N ASN A 87 19.16 17.18 5.89
CA ASN A 87 19.65 17.08 7.27
C ASN A 87 18.88 17.98 8.27
N TYR A 88 17.70 18.46 7.91
CA TYR A 88 16.87 19.31 8.76
C TYR A 88 15.45 18.76 8.86
N VAL A 89 14.72 19.21 9.89
CA VAL A 89 13.31 18.90 10.06
C VAL A 89 12.48 19.82 9.17
N TYR A 90 11.49 19.27 8.48
CA TYR A 90 10.53 20.04 7.69
C TYR A 90 9.10 19.76 8.12
N ALA A 91 8.18 20.65 7.75
CA ALA A 91 6.75 20.40 7.81
C ALA A 91 6.28 19.82 6.47
N ALA A 92 5.34 18.86 6.52
CA ALA A 92 4.66 18.41 5.31
C ALA A 92 3.69 19.50 4.83
N LYS A 93 3.66 19.76 3.51
CA LYS A 93 2.79 20.78 2.94
C LYS A 93 1.32 20.51 3.27
N ASP A 94 0.61 21.57 3.67
CA ASP A 94 -0.81 21.55 4.04
C ASP A 94 -1.16 20.60 5.21
N CYS A 95 -0.15 20.11 5.95
CA CYS A 95 -0.31 19.43 7.23
C CYS A 95 -0.15 20.42 8.39
N LYS A 96 -0.78 20.16 9.54
CA LYS A 96 -0.68 21.03 10.73
C LYS A 96 0.52 20.68 11.61
N ASN A 97 0.73 19.39 11.84
CA ASN A 97 1.62 18.84 12.84
C ASN A 97 2.63 17.84 12.26
N LEU A 98 2.36 17.24 11.10
CA LEU A 98 3.22 16.21 10.53
C LEU A 98 4.59 16.78 10.12
N ARG A 99 5.64 16.13 10.63
CA ARG A 99 7.04 16.43 10.31
C ARG A 99 7.59 15.50 9.25
N VAL A 100 8.51 16.00 8.44
CA VAL A 100 9.20 15.22 7.42
C VAL A 100 10.68 15.16 7.77
N LEU A 101 11.19 13.94 7.91
CA LEU A 101 12.62 13.65 7.96
C LEU A 101 13.02 13.01 6.64
N MET A 102 14.25 13.26 6.20
CA MET A 102 14.71 12.76 4.92
C MET A 102 15.93 11.88 5.05
N ARG A 103 15.94 10.78 4.32
CA ARG A 103 17.14 9.96 4.11
C ARG A 103 18.22 10.82 3.43
N ASN A 104 19.43 10.77 3.96
CA ASN A 104 20.59 11.33 3.27
C ASN A 104 21.15 10.24 2.35
N TYR A 105 20.61 10.14 1.13
CA TYR A 105 20.95 9.02 0.24
C TYR A 105 22.44 8.93 -0.07
N LYS A 106 23.16 10.05 -0.16
CA LYS A 106 24.60 10.04 -0.49
C LYS A 106 25.40 9.28 0.56
N LEU A 107 25.26 9.71 1.82
CA LEU A 107 25.94 9.08 2.96
C LEU A 107 25.41 7.67 3.22
N THR A 108 24.15 7.41 2.90
CA THR A 108 23.57 6.08 3.07
C THR A 108 24.06 5.09 2.02
N ASP A 109 24.04 5.48 0.74
CA ASP A 109 24.47 4.66 -0.39
C ASP A 109 25.98 4.37 -0.35
N ASP A 110 26.78 5.22 0.30
CA ASP A 110 28.20 4.97 0.56
C ASP A 110 28.41 3.71 1.43
N ILE A 111 27.52 3.47 2.40
CA ILE A 111 27.50 2.21 3.18
C ILE A 111 26.77 1.12 2.38
N GLY A 112 25.57 1.40 1.88
CA GLY A 112 24.68 0.42 1.26
C GLY A 112 25.27 -0.21 -0.01
N PHE A 113 25.85 0.59 -0.89
CA PHE A 113 26.30 0.13 -2.22
C PHE A 113 27.82 0.19 -2.41
N ARG A 114 28.51 1.16 -1.81
CA ARG A 114 29.94 1.42 -2.11
C ARG A 114 30.93 0.84 -1.09
N PHE A 115 30.46 0.29 0.03
CA PHE A 115 31.33 -0.16 1.13
C PHE A 115 32.45 -1.12 0.69
N SER A 116 32.11 -2.10 -0.16
CA SER A 116 33.07 -3.08 -0.71
C SER A 116 33.66 -2.70 -2.08
N ALA A 117 33.31 -1.53 -2.62
CA ALA A 117 33.70 -1.09 -3.96
C ALA A 117 35.16 -0.62 -4.01
N ARG A 118 36.10 -1.54 -4.26
CA ARG A 118 37.56 -1.23 -4.31
C ARG A 118 37.99 -0.23 -5.37
N TRP A 119 37.13 0.05 -6.34
CA TRP A 119 37.35 1.04 -7.39
C TRP A 119 36.93 2.46 -6.98
N TRP A 120 36.17 2.61 -5.89
CA TRP A 120 35.72 3.90 -5.39
C TRP A 120 36.87 4.62 -4.67
N SER A 121 37.03 5.92 -4.94
CA SER A 121 38.16 6.71 -4.43
C SER A 121 38.23 6.80 -2.91
N GLU A 122 37.10 6.67 -2.22
CA GLU A 122 37.06 6.70 -0.75
C GLU A 122 37.26 5.32 -0.12
N TRP A 123 37.41 4.25 -0.92
CA TRP A 123 37.67 2.92 -0.39
C TRP A 123 39.10 2.82 0.20
N PRO A 124 39.30 2.17 1.37
CA PRO A 124 38.28 1.53 2.21
C PRO A 124 37.48 2.55 3.05
N LEU A 125 36.19 2.28 3.24
CA LEU A 125 35.34 3.07 4.14
C LEU A 125 35.50 2.56 5.58
N THR A 126 36.18 3.34 6.42
CA THR A 126 36.39 3.03 7.84
C THR A 126 35.45 3.82 8.73
N ALA A 127 35.22 3.34 9.96
CA ALA A 127 34.29 3.97 10.91
C ALA A 127 34.73 5.39 11.30
N ASP A 128 36.03 5.63 11.47
CA ASP A 128 36.61 6.93 11.78
C ASP A 128 36.47 7.92 10.61
N LYS A 129 36.72 7.46 9.39
CA LYS A 129 36.51 8.25 8.15
C LYS A 129 35.05 8.64 8.02
N TYR A 130 34.13 7.69 8.18
CA TYR A 130 32.70 7.96 8.07
C TYR A 130 32.21 8.90 9.18
N ALA A 131 32.63 8.69 10.43
CA ALA A 131 32.32 9.60 11.54
C ALA A 131 32.83 11.03 11.30
N GLN A 132 34.02 11.19 10.70
CA GLN A 132 34.53 12.49 10.28
C GLN A 132 33.62 13.15 9.22
N TRP A 133 33.09 12.39 8.27
CA TRP A 133 32.13 12.92 7.29
C TRP A 133 30.83 13.38 7.96
N LEU A 134 30.30 12.58 8.89
CA LEU A 134 29.13 12.95 9.70
C LEU A 134 29.40 14.24 10.50
N ALA A 135 30.56 14.35 11.14
CA ALA A 135 30.94 15.51 11.94
C ALA A 135 31.03 16.81 11.12
N ASN A 136 31.44 16.72 9.86
CA ASN A 136 31.53 17.85 8.94
C ASN A 136 30.21 18.16 8.21
N THR A 137 29.19 17.29 8.35
CA THR A 137 27.91 17.45 7.70
C THR A 137 27.01 18.39 8.50
N GLN A 138 26.59 19.50 7.88
CA GLN A 138 25.73 20.50 8.52
C GLN A 138 24.26 20.02 8.58
N GLY A 139 23.59 20.32 9.70
CA GLY A 139 22.18 19.97 9.90
C GLY A 139 21.77 19.86 11.36
N TYR A 140 20.49 19.59 11.59
CA TYR A 140 19.94 19.19 12.89
C TYR A 140 19.99 17.68 13.10
N CYS A 141 19.93 16.90 12.02
CA CYS A 141 19.92 15.44 12.03
C CYS A 141 20.55 14.91 10.74
N ILE A 142 21.15 13.72 10.77
CA ILE A 142 21.62 13.02 9.56
C ILE A 142 20.97 11.65 9.58
N ASN A 143 20.02 11.40 8.67
CA ASN A 143 19.29 10.14 8.65
C ASN A 143 19.98 9.17 7.68
N ILE A 144 20.72 8.22 8.25
CA ILE A 144 21.38 7.14 7.53
C ILE A 144 20.43 5.94 7.52
N PHE A 145 19.95 5.56 6.34
CA PHE A 145 18.81 4.64 6.19
C PHE A 145 19.11 3.50 5.19
N PRO A 146 20.08 2.61 5.47
CA PRO A 146 20.37 1.46 4.61
C PRO A 146 19.45 0.28 4.95
N ASP A 147 19.26 -0.63 4.00
CA ASP A 147 18.57 -1.90 4.26
C ASP A 147 19.29 -2.73 5.31
N TYR A 148 18.55 -3.50 6.09
CA TYR A 148 19.14 -4.41 7.08
C TYR A 148 20.07 -5.43 6.42
N GLU A 149 19.75 -5.91 5.21
CA GLU A 149 20.62 -6.80 4.41
C GLU A 149 21.98 -6.19 4.06
N THR A 150 22.17 -4.87 4.21
CA THR A 150 23.48 -4.22 4.05
C THR A 150 24.55 -4.88 4.91
N PHE A 151 24.18 -5.32 6.12
CA PHE A 151 25.08 -5.88 7.09
C PHE A 151 25.01 -7.42 7.09
N GLY A 152 25.69 -8.04 6.11
CA GLY A 152 25.87 -9.50 6.07
C GLY A 152 25.46 -10.18 4.78
N GLU A 153 24.61 -9.53 3.96
CA GLU A 153 24.13 -10.09 2.68
C GLU A 153 24.66 -9.29 1.48
N HIS A 154 24.36 -7.98 1.41
CA HIS A 154 24.93 -7.11 0.38
C HIS A 154 26.44 -6.97 0.52
N HIS A 155 26.90 -6.82 1.77
CA HIS A 155 28.32 -6.89 2.11
C HIS A 155 28.52 -8.05 3.08
N TRP A 156 29.27 -9.05 2.62
CA TRP A 156 29.63 -10.20 3.46
C TRP A 156 30.51 -9.78 4.64
N PRO A 157 30.49 -10.49 5.78
CA PRO A 157 31.30 -10.14 6.96
C PRO A 157 32.80 -9.95 6.67
N GLU A 158 33.34 -10.70 5.71
CA GLU A 158 34.75 -10.66 5.27
C GLU A 158 35.14 -9.33 4.63
N THR A 159 34.17 -8.54 4.16
CA THR A 159 34.40 -7.16 3.69
C THR A 159 34.77 -6.21 4.83
N GLY A 160 34.53 -6.61 6.08
CA GLY A 160 34.73 -5.79 7.27
C GLY A 160 33.49 -5.02 7.72
N ILE A 161 32.34 -5.16 7.06
CA ILE A 161 31.12 -4.40 7.34
C ILE A 161 30.62 -4.54 8.79
N HIS A 162 30.72 -5.74 9.38
CA HIS A 162 30.36 -5.95 10.79
C HIS A 162 31.35 -5.28 11.75
N SER A 163 32.64 -5.24 11.38
CA SER A 163 33.64 -4.50 12.15
C SER A 163 33.38 -3.01 12.06
N PHE A 164 33.06 -2.49 10.88
CA PHE A 164 32.65 -1.10 10.68
C PHE A 164 31.45 -0.74 11.57
N LEU A 165 30.36 -1.52 11.52
CA LEU A 165 29.16 -1.27 12.31
C LEU A 165 29.44 -1.32 13.82
N ARG A 166 30.32 -2.22 14.28
CA ARG A 166 30.70 -2.33 15.68
C ARG A 166 31.43 -1.07 16.20
N HIS A 167 32.35 -0.53 15.41
CA HIS A 167 33.15 0.63 15.84
C HIS A 167 32.46 1.97 15.56
N LEU A 168 31.49 2.01 14.64
CA LEU A 168 30.85 3.25 14.20
C LEU A 168 30.26 4.10 15.36
N PRO A 169 29.52 3.53 16.34
CA PRO A 169 29.02 4.32 17.47
C PRO A 169 30.15 4.95 18.30
N GLU A 170 31.25 4.23 18.53
CA GLU A 170 32.40 4.72 19.30
C GLU A 170 33.08 5.88 18.57
N GLU A 171 33.26 5.78 17.25
CA GLU A 171 33.85 6.84 16.43
C GLU A 171 32.97 8.09 16.36
N ILE A 172 31.63 7.92 16.31
CA ILE A 172 30.69 9.04 16.36
C ILE A 172 30.78 9.78 17.70
N LEU A 173 30.84 9.06 18.81
CA LEU A 173 30.87 9.63 20.16
C LEU A 173 32.18 10.37 20.50
N LYS A 174 33.23 10.27 19.66
CA LYS A 174 34.43 11.11 19.79
C LYS A 174 34.18 12.58 19.44
N TRP A 175 33.11 12.87 18.70
CA TRP A 175 32.74 14.22 18.30
C TRP A 175 31.69 14.78 19.24
N GLU A 176 32.05 15.77 20.06
CA GLU A 176 31.19 16.32 21.12
C GLU A 176 29.85 16.88 20.62
N HIS A 177 29.76 17.29 19.35
CA HIS A 177 28.54 17.82 18.73
C HIS A 177 27.67 16.75 18.07
N LEU A 178 28.12 15.50 17.98
CA LEU A 178 27.33 14.39 17.46
C LEU A 178 26.67 13.59 18.59
N ASN A 179 25.48 13.07 18.30
CA ASN A 179 24.74 12.18 19.18
C ASN A 179 23.79 11.33 18.35
N MET A 180 23.36 10.20 18.92
CA MET A 180 22.28 9.37 18.37
C MET A 180 20.96 9.81 19.00
N ALA A 181 19.92 9.93 18.18
CA ALA A 181 18.58 10.30 18.62
C ALA A 181 17.55 9.52 17.79
N THR A 182 16.42 9.21 18.40
CA THR A 182 15.29 8.62 17.67
C THR A 182 14.58 9.68 16.81
N PRO A 183 13.85 9.30 15.75
CA PRO A 183 13.06 10.23 14.94
C PRO A 183 12.12 11.11 15.77
N THR A 184 11.45 10.53 16.78
CA THR A 184 10.57 11.29 17.68
C THR A 184 11.33 12.31 18.53
N GLU A 185 12.52 11.97 19.02
CA GLU A 185 13.36 12.92 19.77
C GLU A 185 13.80 14.09 18.89
N VAL A 186 14.22 13.80 17.64
CA VAL A 186 14.64 14.82 16.67
C VAL A 186 13.52 15.83 16.41
N VAL A 187 12.31 15.37 16.09
CA VAL A 187 11.19 16.29 15.77
C VAL A 187 10.60 16.99 17.00
N SER A 188 10.84 16.46 18.20
CA SER A 188 10.45 17.11 19.45
C SER A 188 11.43 18.22 19.84
N LYS A 189 12.71 18.05 19.48
CA LYS A 189 13.78 19.00 19.80
C LYS A 189 13.86 20.17 18.82
N TYR A 190 13.63 19.93 17.53
CA TYR A 190 13.83 20.93 16.48
C TYR A 190 12.54 21.31 15.79
N LEU A 191 12.33 22.62 15.62
CA LEU A 191 11.24 23.14 14.80
C LEU A 191 11.55 22.97 13.30
N PRO A 192 10.52 22.82 12.45
CA PRO A 192 10.71 22.83 11.01
C PRO A 192 11.41 24.09 10.51
N VAL A 193 12.41 23.91 9.65
CA VAL A 193 13.10 25.04 8.99
C VAL A 193 12.39 25.50 7.71
N GLY A 194 11.39 24.75 7.26
CA GLY A 194 10.58 25.05 6.09
C GLY A 194 9.55 23.97 5.81
N GLU A 195 8.91 24.07 4.64
CA GLU A 195 7.92 23.11 4.16
C GLU A 195 8.47 22.27 3.00
N ILE A 196 7.97 21.04 2.89
CA ILE A 196 8.20 20.12 1.78
C ILE A 196 6.90 19.90 1.03
N ASP A 197 6.94 20.22 -0.25
CA ASP A 197 5.81 20.18 -1.15
C ASP A 197 6.10 19.21 -2.31
N VAL A 198 5.37 18.10 -2.34
CA VAL A 198 5.39 17.10 -3.40
C VAL A 198 3.93 16.87 -3.85
N PRO A 199 3.41 17.70 -4.77
CA PRO A 199 2.07 17.53 -5.30
C PRO A 199 1.94 16.19 -6.05
N GLU A 200 0.83 15.47 -5.86
CA GLU A 200 0.60 14.17 -6.53
C GLU A 200 0.66 14.28 -8.06
N ALA A 201 0.24 15.42 -8.63
CA ALA A 201 0.34 15.70 -10.07
C ALA A 201 1.78 15.80 -10.60
N LYS A 202 2.77 15.99 -9.72
CA LYS A 202 4.20 16.00 -10.05
C LYS A 202 4.89 14.66 -9.76
N GLY A 203 4.11 13.65 -9.37
CA GLY A 203 4.59 12.31 -9.07
C GLY A 203 4.73 12.03 -7.57
N THR A 204 5.39 10.92 -7.27
CA THR A 204 5.66 10.44 -5.91
C THR A 204 7.16 10.20 -5.79
N VAL A 205 7.76 10.68 -4.69
CA VAL A 205 9.17 10.43 -4.38
C VAL A 205 9.32 9.01 -3.85
N SER A 206 10.43 8.36 -4.18
CA SER A 206 10.88 7.11 -3.57
C SER A 206 12.40 7.12 -3.45
N TRP A 207 12.95 6.21 -2.64
CA TRP A 207 14.38 5.97 -2.55
C TRP A 207 14.96 5.18 -3.73
N ALA A 208 14.11 4.49 -4.50
CA ALA A 208 14.56 3.61 -5.58
C ALA A 208 15.09 4.37 -6.80
N ASP A 209 16.07 3.74 -7.45
CA ASP A 209 16.61 4.07 -8.77
C ASP A 209 17.07 5.51 -8.98
N LEU A 210 17.67 5.78 -10.14
CA LEU A 210 18.21 7.10 -10.47
C LEU A 210 17.14 8.21 -10.44
N GLU A 211 15.90 7.86 -10.81
CA GLU A 211 14.81 8.83 -10.90
C GLU A 211 14.25 9.23 -9.53
N ARG A 212 14.46 8.42 -8.48
CA ARG A 212 13.95 8.66 -7.12
C ARG A 212 12.45 8.94 -7.11
N ASP A 213 11.71 8.06 -7.77
CA ASP A 213 10.26 8.11 -7.90
C ASP A 213 9.63 6.72 -7.95
N SER A 214 8.33 6.65 -8.18
CA SER A 214 7.58 5.38 -8.21
C SER A 214 7.81 4.53 -9.47
N SER A 215 8.71 4.91 -10.40
CA SER A 215 8.93 4.15 -11.64
C SER A 215 9.50 2.75 -11.42
N GLY A 216 10.14 2.48 -10.27
CA GLY A 216 10.54 1.14 -9.84
C GLY A 216 9.38 0.15 -9.75
N TRP A 217 8.15 0.64 -9.49
CA TRP A 217 6.93 -0.19 -9.37
C TRP A 217 5.85 0.13 -10.40
N LEU A 218 5.87 1.31 -11.03
CA LEU A 218 4.87 1.77 -12.01
C LEU A 218 5.53 2.49 -13.21
N GLY A 219 6.67 1.98 -13.67
CA GLY A 219 7.44 2.54 -14.79
C GLY A 219 7.12 1.94 -16.16
N ASN A 220 6.48 0.77 -16.22
CA ASN A 220 6.19 0.08 -17.49
C ASN A 220 4.78 -0.53 -17.59
N ALA A 221 4.41 -0.95 -18.79
CA ALA A 221 3.07 -1.45 -19.09
C ALA A 221 2.69 -2.74 -18.31
N MET A 222 3.64 -3.63 -18.03
CA MET A 222 3.39 -4.86 -17.29
C MET A 222 3.05 -4.56 -15.83
N GLN A 223 3.83 -3.68 -15.21
CA GLN A 223 3.59 -3.17 -13.87
C GLN A 223 2.20 -2.49 -13.76
N TRP A 224 1.88 -1.60 -14.70
CA TRP A 224 0.56 -0.94 -14.74
C TRP A 224 -0.59 -1.92 -14.94
N ALA A 225 -0.42 -2.94 -15.78
CA ALA A 225 -1.42 -3.97 -16.00
C ALA A 225 -1.67 -4.79 -14.73
N TYR A 226 -0.61 -5.24 -14.05
CA TYR A 226 -0.70 -5.97 -12.79
C TYR A 226 -1.38 -5.13 -11.70
N TYR A 227 -0.87 -3.92 -11.46
CA TYR A 227 -1.40 -2.97 -10.48
C TYR A 227 -2.90 -2.68 -10.70
N THR A 228 -3.29 -2.46 -11.95
CA THR A 228 -4.68 -2.14 -12.30
C THR A 228 -5.59 -3.35 -12.13
N SER A 229 -5.18 -4.53 -12.60
CA SER A 229 -5.96 -5.76 -12.44
C SER A 229 -6.18 -6.10 -10.97
N LEU A 230 -5.13 -6.02 -10.15
CA LEU A 230 -5.20 -6.31 -8.73
C LEU A 230 -6.16 -5.38 -7.97
N ARG A 231 -6.06 -4.07 -8.24
CA ARG A 231 -6.91 -3.05 -7.59
C ARG A 231 -8.39 -3.22 -7.96
N ARG A 232 -8.70 -3.66 -9.18
CA ARG A 232 -10.10 -3.90 -9.62
C ARG A 232 -10.78 -5.03 -8.84
N LEU A 233 -10.03 -5.91 -8.20
CA LEU A 233 -10.58 -6.99 -7.38
C LEU A 233 -11.06 -6.53 -6.01
N GLU A 234 -10.64 -5.33 -5.54
CA GLU A 234 -10.95 -4.84 -4.19
C GLU A 234 -12.44 -4.93 -3.84
N PRO A 235 -13.39 -4.43 -4.66
CA PRO A 235 -14.81 -4.50 -4.32
C PRO A 235 -15.30 -5.94 -4.19
N LEU A 236 -14.83 -6.84 -5.07
CA LEU A 236 -15.23 -8.25 -5.08
C LEU A 236 -14.74 -8.97 -3.82
N VAL A 237 -13.48 -8.75 -3.45
CA VAL A 237 -12.86 -9.35 -2.28
C VAL A 237 -13.50 -8.83 -0.99
N LYS A 238 -13.74 -7.51 -0.89
CA LYS A 238 -14.40 -6.91 0.29
C LYS A 238 -15.86 -7.34 0.42
N GLU A 239 -16.59 -7.48 -0.70
CA GLU A 239 -17.96 -8.00 -0.68
C GLU A 239 -18.04 -9.49 -0.29
N ALA A 240 -17.00 -10.28 -0.59
CA ALA A 240 -16.92 -11.69 -0.19
C ALA A 240 -17.02 -11.87 1.33
N GLU A 241 -16.44 -10.94 2.11
CA GLU A 241 -16.18 -11.06 3.56
C GLU A 241 -15.56 -12.41 3.94
N ASP A 242 -14.63 -12.88 3.13
CA ASP A 242 -13.85 -14.07 3.42
C ASP A 242 -12.45 -13.63 3.81
N GLU A 243 -12.05 -13.91 5.06
CA GLU A 243 -10.77 -13.48 5.61
C GLU A 243 -9.59 -14.09 4.86
N GLU A 244 -9.73 -15.31 4.33
CA GLU A 244 -8.68 -15.97 3.56
C GLU A 244 -8.53 -15.31 2.19
N LEU A 245 -9.63 -15.07 1.47
CA LEU A 245 -9.59 -14.37 0.18
C LEU A 245 -9.06 -12.94 0.33
N LEU A 246 -9.44 -12.23 1.40
CA LEU A 246 -8.93 -10.90 1.70
C LEU A 246 -7.41 -10.92 1.96
N ARG A 247 -6.93 -11.90 2.74
CA ARG A 247 -5.51 -12.07 3.02
C ARG A 247 -4.72 -12.43 1.76
N LEU A 248 -5.22 -13.34 0.93
CA LEU A 248 -4.59 -13.72 -0.34
C LEU A 248 -4.49 -12.53 -1.30
N TRP A 249 -5.58 -11.76 -1.45
CA TRP A 249 -5.57 -10.54 -2.25
C TRP A 249 -4.53 -9.53 -1.76
N ARG A 250 -4.36 -9.39 -0.43
CA ARG A 250 -3.35 -8.51 0.16
C ARG A 250 -1.92 -9.00 -0.06
N TYR A 251 -1.65 -10.31 -0.08
CA TYR A 251 -0.33 -10.82 -0.47
C TYR A 251 0.04 -10.45 -1.89
N PHE A 252 -0.90 -10.50 -2.83
CA PHE A 252 -0.66 -10.03 -4.19
C PHE A 252 -0.30 -8.53 -4.26
N GLN A 253 -0.51 -7.74 -3.22
CA GLN A 253 -0.16 -6.31 -3.22
C GLN A 253 1.28 -6.02 -2.82
N THR A 254 2.04 -7.03 -2.41
CA THR A 254 3.45 -6.89 -1.99
C THR A 254 4.25 -6.19 -3.09
N SER A 255 5.02 -5.15 -2.74
CA SER A 255 5.73 -4.30 -3.71
C SER A 255 6.68 -5.10 -4.61
N ASP A 256 7.30 -6.16 -4.06
CA ASP A 256 8.23 -7.05 -4.76
C ASP A 256 7.69 -7.61 -6.07
N HIS A 257 6.38 -7.90 -6.13
CA HIS A 257 5.77 -8.40 -7.37
C HIS A 257 5.93 -7.40 -8.52
N LEU A 258 5.69 -6.11 -8.25
CA LEU A 258 5.91 -5.04 -9.23
C LEU A 258 7.40 -4.78 -9.44
N TYR A 259 8.20 -4.86 -8.38
CA TYR A 259 9.64 -4.65 -8.41
C TYR A 259 10.34 -5.65 -9.37
N TYR A 260 9.96 -6.93 -9.35
CA TYR A 260 10.51 -7.95 -10.24
C TYR A 260 10.09 -7.77 -11.71
N MET A 261 9.08 -6.94 -11.99
CA MET A 261 8.62 -6.63 -13.35
C MET A 261 9.34 -5.41 -13.95
N TYR A 262 10.36 -4.87 -13.29
CA TYR A 262 11.14 -3.74 -13.79
C TYR A 262 11.99 -4.11 -15.01
N THR A 263 11.99 -3.26 -16.04
CA THR A 263 12.58 -3.61 -17.35
C THR A 263 13.79 -2.76 -17.74
N ALA A 264 14.13 -1.71 -16.99
CA ALA A 264 15.28 -0.90 -17.36
C ALA A 264 16.58 -1.65 -17.04
N GLY A 265 17.59 -1.50 -17.89
CA GLY A 265 18.90 -2.13 -17.70
C GLY A 265 19.85 -1.27 -16.87
N GLY A 266 21.14 -1.59 -16.95
CA GLY A 266 22.19 -0.89 -16.19
C GLY A 266 22.12 -1.20 -14.70
N ALA A 267 22.73 -0.33 -13.88
CA ALA A 267 22.81 -0.54 -12.44
C ALA A 267 21.43 -0.74 -11.77
N PRO A 268 20.37 0.04 -12.08
CA PRO A 268 19.02 -0.25 -11.56
C PRO A 268 18.55 -1.68 -11.90
N GLY A 269 18.68 -2.09 -13.16
CA GLY A 269 18.28 -3.44 -13.59
C GLY A 269 19.03 -4.56 -12.87
N GLU A 270 20.30 -4.36 -12.53
CA GLU A 270 21.10 -5.31 -11.75
C GLU A 270 20.56 -5.44 -10.31
N VAL A 271 20.23 -4.31 -9.66
CA VAL A 271 19.63 -4.31 -8.31
C VAL A 271 18.27 -5.04 -8.33
N HIS A 272 17.42 -4.73 -9.32
CA HIS A 272 16.11 -5.38 -9.48
C HIS A 272 16.20 -6.88 -9.76
N SER A 273 17.29 -7.33 -10.38
CA SER A 273 17.51 -8.76 -10.67
C SER A 273 18.17 -9.51 -9.52
N TYR A 274 18.82 -8.81 -8.57
CA TYR A 274 19.65 -9.41 -7.53
C TYR A 274 18.88 -10.37 -6.62
N PHE A 275 17.71 -9.94 -6.13
CA PHE A 275 16.82 -10.76 -5.30
C PHE A 275 15.64 -11.36 -6.07
N SER A 276 15.62 -11.21 -7.39
CA SER A 276 14.51 -11.74 -8.19
C SER A 276 14.58 -13.27 -8.28
N PRO A 277 13.48 -13.98 -7.95
CA PRO A 277 13.41 -15.42 -8.16
C PRO A 277 13.15 -15.79 -9.64
N PHE A 278 13.03 -14.80 -10.52
CA PHE A 278 12.69 -14.97 -11.94
C PHE A 278 13.89 -14.71 -12.84
N GLN A 279 13.96 -15.43 -13.97
CA GLN A 279 15.01 -15.25 -14.97
C GLN A 279 14.87 -13.95 -15.77
N SER A 280 13.65 -13.44 -15.88
CA SER A 280 13.36 -12.19 -16.57
C SER A 280 12.14 -11.47 -15.95
N PRO A 281 12.03 -10.15 -16.16
CA PRO A 281 10.82 -9.39 -15.77
C PRO A 281 9.55 -9.89 -16.45
N MET A 282 9.67 -10.49 -17.63
CA MET A 282 8.56 -11.09 -18.37
C MET A 282 8.06 -12.37 -17.67
N ASP A 283 8.97 -13.20 -17.16
CA ASP A 283 8.59 -14.39 -16.39
C ASP A 283 7.89 -14.00 -15.07
N ALA A 284 8.39 -12.96 -14.40
CA ALA A 284 7.75 -12.40 -13.21
C ALA A 284 6.32 -11.94 -13.51
N PHE A 285 6.14 -11.19 -14.60
CA PHE A 285 4.81 -10.73 -15.03
C PHE A 285 3.89 -11.90 -15.38
N VAL A 286 4.34 -12.87 -16.20
CA VAL A 286 3.53 -14.03 -16.58
C VAL A 286 3.10 -14.81 -15.33
N ALA A 287 4.02 -15.12 -14.43
CA ALA A 287 3.71 -15.85 -13.20
C ALA A 287 2.69 -15.10 -12.33
N ALA A 288 2.97 -13.84 -12.01
CA ALA A 288 2.13 -13.04 -11.12
C ALA A 288 0.74 -12.79 -11.73
N HIS A 289 0.66 -12.52 -13.03
CA HIS A 289 -0.60 -12.23 -13.70
C HIS A 289 -1.45 -13.50 -13.90
N THR A 290 -0.84 -14.66 -14.20
CA THR A 290 -1.56 -15.94 -14.21
C THR A 290 -2.15 -16.27 -12.85
N LEU A 291 -1.41 -16.02 -11.75
CA LEU A 291 -1.89 -16.26 -10.40
C LEU A 291 -3.05 -15.33 -10.02
N ILE A 292 -2.98 -14.04 -10.37
CA ILE A 292 -4.11 -13.13 -10.16
C ILE A 292 -5.33 -13.56 -10.96
N PHE A 293 -5.18 -14.01 -12.21
CA PHE A 293 -6.32 -14.49 -12.99
C PHE A 293 -6.95 -15.76 -12.42
N ASP A 294 -6.15 -16.71 -11.94
CA ASP A 294 -6.66 -17.89 -11.24
C ASP A 294 -7.41 -17.48 -9.96
N PHE A 295 -6.82 -16.57 -9.17
CA PHE A 295 -7.45 -16.02 -7.97
C PHE A 295 -8.77 -15.31 -8.29
N GLU A 296 -8.81 -14.45 -9.30
CA GLU A 296 -10.02 -13.76 -9.74
C GLU A 296 -11.11 -14.77 -10.14
N ASN A 297 -10.78 -15.80 -10.89
CA ASN A 297 -11.74 -16.83 -11.30
C ASN A 297 -12.33 -17.55 -10.07
N ARG A 298 -11.49 -17.96 -9.11
CA ARG A 298 -11.95 -18.58 -7.87
C ARG A 298 -12.81 -17.63 -7.04
N LEU A 299 -12.41 -16.37 -6.93
CA LEU A 299 -13.17 -15.33 -6.24
C LEU A 299 -14.55 -15.13 -6.88
N ARG A 300 -14.63 -15.03 -8.21
CA ARG A 300 -15.88 -14.85 -8.94
C ARG A 300 -16.83 -16.03 -8.76
N LEU A 301 -16.30 -17.25 -8.78
CA LEU A 301 -17.07 -18.47 -8.51
C LEU A 301 -17.59 -18.50 -7.06
N ALA A 302 -16.73 -18.19 -6.08
CA ALA A 302 -17.08 -18.20 -4.66
C ALA A 302 -18.13 -17.15 -4.29
N THR A 303 -18.09 -15.99 -4.94
CA THR A 303 -18.95 -14.84 -4.61
C THR A 303 -20.16 -14.67 -5.50
N LEU A 304 -20.25 -15.44 -6.60
CA LEU A 304 -21.28 -15.30 -7.63
C LEU A 304 -21.30 -13.85 -8.14
N THR A 305 -20.16 -13.43 -8.68
CA THR A 305 -19.93 -12.06 -9.15
C THR A 305 -20.66 -11.78 -10.46
N ALA A 306 -21.21 -10.56 -10.58
CA ALA A 306 -21.82 -10.02 -11.78
C ALA A 306 -20.76 -9.48 -12.77
N ASN A 307 -21.06 -9.54 -14.07
CA ASN A 307 -20.20 -8.93 -15.10
C ASN A 307 -20.18 -7.40 -15.03
N GLU A 308 -21.30 -6.80 -14.65
CA GLU A 308 -21.45 -5.36 -14.43
C GLU A 308 -22.08 -5.12 -13.05
N PRO A 309 -21.66 -4.09 -12.31
CA PRO A 309 -22.18 -3.82 -10.98
C PRO A 309 -23.61 -3.28 -11.05
N PHE A 310 -24.38 -3.49 -9.99
CA PHE A 310 -25.61 -2.75 -9.78
C PHE A 310 -25.30 -1.42 -9.10
N LEU A 311 -25.71 -0.32 -9.71
CA LEU A 311 -25.60 1.03 -9.15
C LEU A 311 -26.96 1.45 -8.58
N PHE A 312 -27.01 1.85 -7.30
CA PHE A 312 -28.26 2.27 -6.67
C PHE A 312 -28.48 3.78 -6.83
N TYR A 313 -29.68 4.14 -7.29
CA TYR A 313 -30.15 5.50 -7.52
C TYR A 313 -31.50 5.71 -6.85
N THR A 314 -31.76 6.94 -6.38
CA THR A 314 -33.09 7.33 -5.88
C THR A 314 -34.01 7.87 -6.97
N ASN A 315 -33.47 8.25 -8.13
CA ASN A 315 -34.19 8.74 -9.29
C ASN A 315 -33.32 8.64 -10.57
N VAL A 316 -33.85 9.07 -11.72
CA VAL A 316 -33.10 9.14 -12.99
C VAL A 316 -32.06 10.26 -12.92
N GLY A 317 -30.83 10.01 -13.38
CA GLY A 317 -29.74 11.00 -13.46
C GLY A 317 -28.56 10.66 -12.54
N GLU A 318 -27.33 11.00 -12.97
CA GLU A 318 -26.09 10.73 -12.22
C GLU A 318 -26.09 11.40 -10.84
N GLU A 319 -26.72 12.57 -10.73
CA GLU A 319 -26.88 13.33 -9.49
C GLU A 319 -27.70 12.61 -8.43
N ASN A 320 -28.44 11.57 -8.80
CA ASN A 320 -29.25 10.75 -7.90
C ASN A 320 -28.57 9.43 -7.50
N TYR A 321 -27.29 9.24 -7.87
CA TYR A 321 -26.51 8.09 -7.43
C TYR A 321 -26.33 8.13 -5.91
N THR A 322 -26.64 7.02 -5.25
CA THR A 322 -26.58 6.93 -3.79
C THR A 322 -25.16 6.79 -3.24
N GLY A 323 -24.16 6.58 -4.10
CA GLY A 323 -22.82 6.16 -3.69
C GLY A 323 -22.70 4.66 -3.44
N VAL A 324 -23.81 3.91 -3.46
CA VAL A 324 -23.84 2.47 -3.19
C VAL A 324 -23.90 1.68 -4.49
N MET A 325 -23.00 0.71 -4.61
CA MET A 325 -22.99 -0.28 -5.69
C MET A 325 -22.76 -1.69 -5.16
N ALA A 326 -23.13 -2.69 -5.96
CA ALA A 326 -22.93 -4.09 -5.62
C ALA A 326 -22.45 -4.90 -6.83
N TRP A 327 -21.40 -5.69 -6.66
CA TRP A 327 -20.88 -6.59 -7.69
C TRP A 327 -21.32 -8.03 -7.52
N THR A 328 -21.61 -8.45 -6.29
CA THR A 328 -21.92 -9.84 -5.94
C THR A 328 -23.34 -9.94 -5.40
N LEU A 329 -23.92 -11.15 -5.41
CA LEU A 329 -25.21 -11.38 -4.75
C LEU A 329 -25.15 -11.03 -3.25
N LYS A 330 -24.02 -11.29 -2.60
CA LYS A 330 -23.80 -10.96 -1.19
C LYS A 330 -23.74 -9.45 -0.97
N GLY A 331 -22.99 -8.73 -1.79
CA GLY A 331 -22.94 -7.26 -1.80
C GLY A 331 -24.33 -6.65 -2.06
N PHE A 332 -25.10 -7.24 -2.98
CA PHE A 332 -26.46 -6.77 -3.29
C PHE A 332 -27.41 -6.93 -2.08
N ILE A 333 -27.32 -8.04 -1.34
CA ILE A 333 -28.09 -8.24 -0.09
C ILE A 333 -27.77 -7.12 0.91
N LYS A 334 -26.48 -6.84 1.16
CA LYS A 334 -26.07 -5.78 2.09
C LYS A 334 -26.49 -4.39 1.64
N ALA A 335 -26.34 -4.11 0.34
CA ALA A 335 -26.77 -2.84 -0.22
C ALA A 335 -28.28 -2.65 -0.02
N LEU A 336 -29.08 -3.70 -0.24
CA LEU A 336 -30.52 -3.67 0.07
C LEU A 336 -30.82 -3.48 1.56
N GLU A 337 -29.94 -3.88 2.48
CA GLU A 337 -30.12 -3.67 3.92
C GLU A 337 -29.89 -2.22 4.34
N THR A 338 -29.00 -1.50 3.67
CA THR A 338 -28.52 -0.17 4.10
C THR A 338 -29.02 0.99 3.25
N VAL A 339 -29.27 0.79 1.96
CA VAL A 339 -29.66 1.87 1.03
C VAL A 339 -31.03 2.47 1.39
N ASP A 340 -31.25 3.73 1.03
CA ASP A 340 -32.57 4.36 1.20
C ASP A 340 -33.65 3.53 0.49
N VAL A 341 -34.76 3.28 1.19
CA VAL A 341 -35.90 2.51 0.69
C VAL A 341 -36.46 3.10 -0.61
N LYS A 342 -36.32 4.41 -0.83
CA LYS A 342 -36.69 5.08 -2.08
C LYS A 342 -35.93 4.52 -3.28
N ALA A 343 -34.63 4.22 -3.13
CA ALA A 343 -33.84 3.61 -4.19
C ALA A 343 -34.32 2.18 -4.48
N VAL A 344 -34.67 1.43 -3.43
CA VAL A 344 -35.25 0.08 -3.56
C VAL A 344 -36.55 0.12 -4.35
N GLU A 345 -37.47 1.03 -4.01
CA GLU A 345 -38.74 1.19 -4.71
C GLU A 345 -38.55 1.66 -6.16
N PHE A 346 -37.66 2.64 -6.37
CA PHE A 346 -37.34 3.18 -7.70
C PHE A 346 -36.89 2.08 -8.67
N HIS A 347 -35.89 1.31 -8.27
CA HIS A 347 -35.34 0.24 -9.12
C HIS A 347 -36.28 -0.95 -9.27
N ASN A 348 -36.98 -1.35 -8.20
CA ASN A 348 -37.93 -2.45 -8.26
C ASN A 348 -39.07 -2.14 -9.23
N MET A 349 -39.64 -0.93 -9.19
CA MET A 349 -40.73 -0.52 -10.08
C MET A 349 -40.33 -0.54 -11.56
N ARG A 350 -39.06 -0.24 -11.85
CA ARG A 350 -38.50 -0.24 -13.21
C ARG A 350 -38.09 -1.62 -13.70
N GLY A 351 -38.06 -2.62 -12.81
CA GLY A 351 -37.56 -3.96 -13.12
C GLY A 351 -36.04 -4.02 -13.25
N ASP A 352 -35.32 -3.01 -12.74
CA ASP A 352 -33.86 -2.90 -12.87
C ASP A 352 -33.17 -4.08 -12.17
N PHE A 353 -33.65 -4.48 -10.99
CA PHE A 353 -33.11 -5.63 -10.26
C PHE A 353 -33.23 -6.94 -11.04
N SER A 354 -34.40 -7.24 -11.61
CA SER A 354 -34.59 -8.46 -12.40
C SER A 354 -33.71 -8.46 -13.66
N SER A 355 -33.58 -7.31 -14.33
CA SER A 355 -32.74 -7.16 -15.52
C SER A 355 -31.26 -7.37 -15.18
N TRP A 356 -30.77 -6.72 -14.13
CA TRP A 356 -29.37 -6.88 -13.70
C TRP A 356 -29.04 -8.32 -13.33
N VAL A 357 -29.90 -8.98 -12.55
CA VAL A 357 -29.71 -10.39 -12.20
C VAL A 357 -29.72 -11.28 -13.45
N GLN A 358 -30.60 -11.01 -14.42
CA GLN A 358 -30.68 -11.79 -15.64
C GLN A 358 -29.44 -11.66 -16.52
N TYR A 359 -28.93 -10.44 -16.71
CA TYR A 359 -27.88 -10.17 -17.69
C TYR A 359 -26.47 -10.14 -17.10
N SER A 360 -26.32 -9.56 -15.92
CA SER A 360 -25.01 -9.41 -15.28
C SER A 360 -24.65 -10.62 -14.43
N LEU A 361 -25.60 -11.20 -13.69
CA LEU A 361 -25.39 -12.43 -12.91
C LEU A 361 -25.75 -13.72 -13.67
N GLN A 362 -26.39 -13.60 -14.83
CA GLN A 362 -26.85 -14.74 -15.66
C GLN A 362 -27.77 -15.72 -14.91
N ASP A 363 -28.55 -15.22 -13.94
CA ASP A 363 -29.43 -16.03 -13.09
C ASP A 363 -30.91 -15.83 -13.44
N ASN A 364 -31.36 -16.54 -14.48
CA ASN A 364 -32.76 -16.46 -14.94
C ASN A 364 -33.77 -16.83 -13.83
N GLY A 365 -33.42 -17.79 -12.97
CA GLY A 365 -34.32 -18.26 -11.91
C GLY A 365 -34.57 -17.19 -10.84
N LEU A 366 -33.52 -16.47 -10.43
CA LEU A 366 -33.68 -15.33 -9.52
C LEU A 366 -34.34 -14.14 -10.22
N ALA A 367 -34.02 -13.87 -11.49
CA ALA A 367 -34.63 -12.79 -12.25
C ALA A 367 -36.16 -12.92 -12.33
N GLU A 368 -36.68 -14.14 -12.55
CA GLU A 368 -38.13 -14.41 -12.54
C GLU A 368 -38.76 -14.13 -11.17
N GLN A 369 -38.09 -14.54 -10.09
CA GLN A 369 -38.57 -14.30 -8.72
C GLN A 369 -38.61 -12.81 -8.39
N LEU A 370 -37.59 -12.05 -8.78
CA LEU A 370 -37.55 -10.60 -8.60
C LEU A 370 -38.58 -9.89 -9.47
N LYS A 371 -38.82 -10.36 -10.69
CA LYS A 371 -39.89 -9.85 -11.56
C LYS A 371 -41.28 -10.11 -10.98
N ALA A 372 -41.50 -11.24 -10.30
CA ALA A 372 -42.75 -11.48 -9.59
C ALA A 372 -42.94 -10.49 -8.42
N ILE A 373 -41.86 -10.14 -7.71
CA ILE A 373 -41.90 -9.12 -6.66
C ILE A 373 -42.16 -7.72 -7.25
N SER A 374 -41.59 -7.37 -8.40
CA SER A 374 -41.82 -6.05 -9.01
C SER A 374 -43.27 -5.79 -9.41
N VAL A 375 -44.00 -6.85 -9.78
CA VAL A 375 -45.43 -6.79 -10.10
C VAL A 375 -46.31 -6.87 -8.84
N SER A 376 -45.73 -7.21 -7.68
CA SER A 376 -46.46 -7.23 -6.41
C SER A 376 -46.76 -5.80 -5.92
N LYS A 377 -47.79 -5.65 -5.07
CA LYS A 377 -48.14 -4.35 -4.45
C LYS A 377 -47.29 -4.02 -3.22
N LEU A 378 -46.15 -4.68 -3.02
CA LEU A 378 -45.26 -4.44 -1.89
C LEU A 378 -44.55 -3.08 -2.03
N ARG A 379 -44.41 -2.38 -0.90
CA ARG A 379 -43.76 -1.07 -0.80
C ARG A 379 -42.99 -0.93 0.51
N GLY A 380 -42.10 0.04 0.55
CA GLY A 380 -41.28 0.38 1.69
C GLY A 380 -40.50 -0.82 2.23
N GLU A 381 -40.40 -0.90 3.55
CA GLU A 381 -39.66 -1.98 4.22
C GLU A 381 -40.22 -3.39 3.99
N LYS A 382 -41.50 -3.52 3.64
CA LYS A 382 -42.06 -4.83 3.26
C LYS A 382 -41.49 -5.33 1.94
N LEU A 383 -41.31 -4.43 0.97
CA LEU A 383 -40.65 -4.74 -0.30
C LEU A 383 -39.18 -5.12 -0.07
N ARG A 384 -38.45 -4.29 0.69
CA ARG A 384 -37.03 -4.55 1.03
C ARG A 384 -36.84 -5.96 1.62
N LYS A 385 -37.63 -6.30 2.64
CA LYS A 385 -37.58 -7.63 3.28
C LYS A 385 -37.89 -8.78 2.32
N ALA A 386 -38.85 -8.61 1.42
CA ALA A 386 -39.18 -9.64 0.44
C ALA A 386 -38.04 -9.87 -0.56
N LEU A 387 -37.43 -8.79 -1.07
CA LEU A 387 -36.27 -8.86 -1.95
C LEU A 387 -35.09 -9.55 -1.25
N ILE A 388 -34.71 -9.07 -0.06
CA ILE A 388 -33.61 -9.66 0.73
C ILE A 388 -33.85 -11.15 0.96
N SER A 389 -35.06 -11.55 1.39
CA SER A 389 -35.37 -12.96 1.66
C SER A 389 -35.20 -13.86 0.44
N VAL A 390 -35.61 -13.39 -0.74
CA VAL A 390 -35.51 -14.16 -2.00
C VAL A 390 -34.05 -14.27 -2.43
N VAL A 391 -33.32 -13.15 -2.42
CA VAL A 391 -31.91 -13.10 -2.81
C VAL A 391 -31.05 -13.93 -1.85
N GLN A 392 -31.26 -13.81 -0.53
CA GLN A 392 -30.55 -14.62 0.47
C GLN A 392 -30.81 -16.12 0.29
N LYS A 393 -32.05 -16.52 -0.02
CA LYS A 393 -32.37 -17.92 -0.29
C LYS A 393 -31.62 -18.42 -1.52
N ARG A 394 -31.57 -17.63 -2.59
CA ARG A 394 -30.84 -17.99 -3.81
C ARG A 394 -29.34 -18.08 -3.54
N PHE A 395 -28.77 -17.11 -2.84
CA PHE A 395 -27.35 -17.09 -2.47
C PHE A 395 -26.97 -18.36 -1.70
N ARG A 396 -27.71 -18.73 -0.63
CA ARG A 396 -27.44 -19.97 0.11
C ARG A 396 -27.44 -21.22 -0.76
N ASN A 397 -28.41 -21.34 -1.67
CA ASN A 397 -28.50 -22.49 -2.57
C ASN A 397 -27.31 -22.57 -3.53
N LEU A 398 -26.92 -21.43 -4.12
CA LEU A 398 -25.79 -21.37 -5.05
C LEU A 398 -24.46 -21.57 -4.32
N SER A 399 -24.26 -20.96 -3.14
CA SER A 399 -23.06 -21.17 -2.33
C SER A 399 -22.86 -22.63 -1.96
N GLN A 400 -23.93 -23.36 -1.61
CA GLN A 400 -23.82 -24.80 -1.36
C GLN A 400 -23.37 -25.57 -2.61
N GLN A 401 -23.94 -25.25 -3.77
CA GLN A 401 -23.54 -25.86 -5.04
C GLN A 401 -22.08 -25.59 -5.40
N VAL A 402 -21.62 -24.35 -5.17
CA VAL A 402 -20.22 -23.96 -5.39
C VAL A 402 -19.31 -24.72 -4.43
N GLN A 403 -19.64 -24.77 -3.13
CA GLN A 403 -18.85 -25.52 -2.15
C GLN A 403 -18.78 -27.02 -2.51
N ASP A 404 -19.89 -27.63 -2.91
CA ASP A 404 -19.91 -29.03 -3.32
C ASP A 404 -19.08 -29.28 -4.59
N ALA A 405 -19.08 -28.34 -5.53
CA ALA A 405 -18.30 -28.42 -6.77
C ALA A 405 -16.80 -28.19 -6.53
N VAL A 406 -16.44 -27.28 -5.62
CA VAL A 406 -15.04 -26.95 -5.30
C VAL A 406 -14.40 -28.00 -4.38
N LYS A 407 -15.18 -28.77 -3.61
CA LYS A 407 -14.69 -29.88 -2.77
C LYS A 407 -13.99 -31.02 -3.54
N LEU A 408 -14.14 -31.04 -4.87
CA LEU A 408 -13.54 -32.01 -5.78
C LEU A 408 -12.24 -31.51 -6.43
N PHE A 409 -11.83 -30.27 -6.14
CA PHE A 409 -10.55 -29.67 -6.48
C PHE A 409 -9.70 -29.51 -5.21
#